data_AF-A0A193BQ74-F1
#
_entry.id   AF-A0A193BQ74-F1
#
_cell.length_a   1.000
_cell.length_b   1.000
_cell.length_c   1.000
_cell.angle_alpha   90.00
_cell.angle_beta   90.00
_cell.angle_gamma   90.00
#
_symmetry.space_group_name_H-M   'P 1'
#
loop_
_entity.id
_entity.type
_entity.pdbx_description
1 polymer ?
#
loop_
_entity_poly.entity_id
_entity_poly.type
_entity_poly.pdbx_seq_one_letter_code
_entity_poly.pdbx_strand_id
1 'polypeptide(L)'
;MRASATVLTIATLASLALLGGCSDKNGNDPTPTGAPSPTGSSSAGAPAVKDPITNTAAVEADPCSAIPAAELEAITGKIKRSRTEDMTAGKGCTWVLELSPNTINAGLVTGNKEGLGTLYAQHAAGSLTTFKPVDPIDGYPAVVYANGGEGKGNCTLAVGVRDDLVYNVIPRLSNEHPSFADPCGMATKVAAAAIKNLKGA
;
A
#
# COMPACT_ATOMS: atom_id res chain seq x y z
N MET A 1 40.72 -46.20 17.37
CA MET A 1 41.38 -46.14 18.69
C MET A 1 41.50 -44.66 19.04
N ARG A 2 41.07 -44.10 20.17
CA ARG A 2 40.44 -44.56 21.44
C ARG A 2 39.24 -43.60 21.71
N ALA A 3 38.07 -44.00 22.22
CA ALA A 3 37.75 -44.24 23.65
C ALA A 3 38.35 -43.15 24.59
N SER A 4 37.61 -42.42 25.43
CA SER A 4 36.57 -42.89 26.36
C SER A 4 35.63 -41.76 26.84
N ALA A 5 34.48 -42.16 27.39
CA ALA A 5 33.59 -41.29 28.17
C ALA A 5 33.94 -41.31 29.67
N THR A 6 33.45 -40.32 30.44
CA THR A 6 33.37 -40.39 31.91
C THR A 6 32.04 -39.78 32.38
N VAL A 7 31.41 -40.41 33.38
CA VAL A 7 30.05 -40.14 33.90
C VAL A 7 30.12 -40.04 35.44
N LEU A 8 29.01 -39.65 36.09
CA LEU A 8 28.65 -39.55 37.52
C LEU A 8 28.67 -38.09 38.08
N THR A 9 27.55 -37.47 38.50
CA THR A 9 26.65 -37.67 39.68
C THR A 9 27.35 -37.35 41.03
N ILE A 10 26.78 -36.70 42.05
CA ILE A 10 25.57 -36.90 42.91
C ILE A 10 25.34 -35.55 43.69
N ALA A 11 24.18 -34.85 43.70
CA ALA A 11 22.91 -34.96 44.47
C ALA A 11 22.86 -34.35 45.91
N THR A 12 21.62 -34.05 46.39
CA THR A 12 21.18 -33.71 47.79
C THR A 12 21.32 -32.23 48.27
N LEU A 13 20.46 -31.62 49.14
CA LEU A 13 19.12 -31.99 49.69
C LEU A 13 18.31 -30.75 50.22
N ALA A 14 16.98 -30.91 50.29
CA ALA A 14 16.03 -30.43 51.33
C ALA A 14 15.65 -28.94 51.53
N SER A 15 14.44 -28.77 52.10
CA SER A 15 13.62 -27.55 52.20
C SER A 15 13.30 -27.18 53.65
N LEU A 16 12.95 -25.91 53.92
CA LEU A 16 12.16 -25.50 55.09
C LEU A 16 11.23 -24.31 54.76
N ALA A 17 10.15 -24.19 55.54
CA ALA A 17 9.16 -23.10 55.51
C ALA A 17 9.26 -22.29 56.83
N LEU A 18 8.42 -21.28 57.17
CA LEU A 18 7.06 -20.91 56.74
C LEU A 18 6.90 -19.36 56.92
N LEU A 19 5.70 -18.88 57.25
CA LEU A 19 5.30 -17.47 57.50
C LEU A 19 5.14 -16.60 56.23
N GLY A 20 4.05 -15.88 55.99
CA GLY A 20 2.87 -15.61 56.82
C GLY A 20 2.57 -14.11 56.83
N GLY A 21 1.64 -13.63 55.98
CA GLY A 21 1.35 -12.20 55.87
C GLY A 21 0.34 -11.84 54.79
N CYS A 22 -0.96 -11.99 55.10
CA CYS A 22 -2.01 -11.22 54.42
C CYS A 22 -2.15 -9.87 55.12
N SER A 23 -2.22 -8.77 54.37
CA SER A 23 -2.66 -7.46 54.85
C SER A 23 -3.25 -6.65 53.68
N ASP A 24 -4.08 -5.67 54.03
CA ASP A 24 -5.28 -5.34 53.26
C ASP A 24 -5.14 -4.44 52.03
N LYS A 25 -6.25 -4.40 51.28
CA LYS A 25 -6.53 -3.44 50.21
C LYS A 25 -6.26 -1.99 50.64
N ASN A 26 -5.58 -1.23 49.77
CA ASN A 26 -6.08 0.00 49.12
C ASN A 26 -4.88 0.77 48.52
N GLY A 27 -4.87 1.02 47.20
CA GLY A 27 -3.69 1.65 46.58
C GLY A 27 -3.68 1.73 45.06
N ASN A 28 -4.82 2.06 44.44
CA ASN A 28 -4.95 2.85 43.21
C ASN A 28 -3.88 2.69 42.09
N ASP A 29 -3.45 1.48 41.77
CA ASP A 29 -2.59 1.25 40.61
C ASP A 29 -3.45 1.29 39.33
N PRO A 30 -3.20 2.21 38.38
CA PRO A 30 -3.97 2.26 37.16
C PRO A 30 -3.68 1.01 36.33
N THR A 31 -4.70 0.15 36.18
CA THR A 31 -4.76 -0.86 35.13
C THR A 31 -4.20 -0.26 33.84
N PRO A 32 -3.27 -0.93 33.12
CA PRO A 32 -2.94 -0.52 31.77
C PRO A 32 -4.20 -0.69 30.93
N THR A 33 -4.97 0.39 30.79
CA THR A 33 -6.10 0.50 29.88
C THR A 33 -5.62 -0.01 28.55
N GLY A 34 -6.17 -1.15 28.12
CA GLY A 34 -5.90 -1.68 26.79
C GLY A 34 -6.18 -0.56 25.81
N ALA A 35 -5.13 -0.13 25.10
CA ALA A 35 -5.27 0.93 24.10
C ALA A 35 -6.41 0.51 23.16
N PRO A 36 -7.36 1.40 22.84
CA PRO A 36 -8.44 1.03 21.94
C PRO A 36 -7.81 0.62 20.62
N SER A 37 -7.94 -0.67 20.26
CA SER A 37 -7.57 -1.16 18.94
C SER A 37 -8.24 -0.23 17.91
N PRO A 38 -7.50 0.32 16.93
CA PRO A 38 -8.11 1.17 15.93
C PRO A 38 -9.13 0.35 15.15
N THR A 39 -10.41 0.64 15.37
CA THR A 39 -11.53 0.10 14.59
C THR A 39 -11.39 0.62 13.17
N GLY A 40 -10.74 -0.16 12.30
CA GLY A 40 -10.39 0.24 10.94
C GLY A 40 -8.99 -0.14 10.46
N SER A 41 -8.35 -1.19 11.01
CA SER A 41 -7.21 -1.81 10.33
C SER A 41 -7.73 -2.78 9.27
N SER A 42 -7.39 -2.55 8.00
CA SER A 42 -7.41 -3.59 6.98
C SER A 42 -6.16 -4.48 7.14
N SER A 43 -5.95 -5.43 6.21
CA SER A 43 -4.90 -6.45 6.32
C SER A 43 -3.50 -5.86 6.54
N ALA A 44 -2.69 -6.56 7.34
CA ALA A 44 -1.31 -6.20 7.68
C ALA A 44 -1.09 -4.77 8.24
N GLY A 45 -2.11 -4.13 8.82
CA GLY A 45 -1.99 -2.79 9.40
C GLY A 45 -2.23 -1.63 8.43
N ALA A 46 -2.72 -1.92 7.22
CA ALA A 46 -3.17 -0.87 6.30
C ALA A 46 -4.39 -0.11 6.87
N PRO A 47 -4.56 1.19 6.54
CA PRO A 47 -5.79 1.91 6.85
C PRO A 47 -6.96 1.34 6.06
N ALA A 48 -8.10 1.10 6.72
CA ALA A 48 -9.32 0.69 6.05
C ALA A 48 -9.91 1.81 5.15
N VAL A 49 -10.53 1.40 4.06
CA VAL A 49 -11.23 2.29 3.12
C VAL A 49 -12.64 2.56 3.65
N LYS A 50 -12.88 3.78 4.11
CA LYS A 50 -14.15 4.17 4.77
C LYS A 50 -15.36 4.17 3.84
N ASP A 51 -15.16 4.56 2.59
CA ASP A 51 -16.21 4.70 1.58
C ASP A 51 -15.89 3.86 0.32
N PRO A 52 -16.00 2.51 0.36
CA PRO A 52 -15.51 1.65 -0.71
C PRO A 52 -16.17 1.89 -2.07
N ILE A 53 -15.38 1.97 -3.14
CA ILE A 53 -15.88 2.05 -4.52
C ILE A 53 -16.26 0.64 -5.00
N THR A 54 -17.57 0.39 -5.13
CA THR A 54 -18.11 -0.93 -5.48
C THR A 54 -18.32 -1.13 -6.99
N ASN A 55 -18.67 -0.08 -7.74
CA ASN A 55 -18.92 -0.17 -9.18
C ASN A 55 -17.63 -0.05 -10.02
N THR A 56 -16.72 -1.02 -9.88
CA THR A 56 -15.41 -1.00 -10.55
C THR A 56 -15.38 -1.75 -11.89
N ALA A 57 -16.37 -2.62 -12.16
CA ALA A 57 -16.32 -3.61 -13.24
C ALA A 57 -16.09 -3.02 -14.65
N ALA A 58 -16.65 -1.85 -14.96
CA ALA A 58 -16.43 -1.18 -16.24
C ALA A 58 -14.96 -0.80 -16.47
N VAL A 59 -14.30 -0.27 -15.43
CA VAL A 59 -12.89 0.12 -15.46
C VAL A 59 -11.95 -1.09 -15.33
N GLU A 60 -12.40 -2.18 -14.71
CA GLU A 60 -11.66 -3.46 -14.75
C GLU A 60 -11.63 -4.08 -16.16
N ALA A 61 -12.70 -3.88 -16.95
CA ALA A 61 -12.79 -4.34 -18.34
C ALA A 61 -12.08 -3.41 -19.33
N ASP A 62 -12.29 -2.10 -19.21
CA ASP A 62 -11.63 -1.05 -20.00
C ASP A 62 -10.98 0.01 -19.08
N PRO A 63 -9.73 -0.21 -18.62
CA PRO A 63 -9.04 0.73 -17.75
C PRO A 63 -8.72 2.07 -18.42
N CYS A 64 -8.75 2.16 -19.75
CA CYS A 64 -8.53 3.42 -20.46
C CYS A 64 -9.75 4.36 -20.38
N SER A 65 -10.93 3.84 -20.02
CA SER A 65 -12.15 4.64 -19.79
C SER A 65 -12.18 5.35 -18.42
N ALA A 66 -11.26 5.02 -17.50
CA ALA A 66 -11.25 5.50 -16.11
C ALA A 66 -11.18 7.03 -15.96
N ILE A 67 -10.64 7.73 -16.95
CA ILE A 67 -10.54 9.20 -16.99
C ILE A 67 -10.88 9.66 -18.42
N PRO A 68 -11.83 10.60 -18.60
CA PRO A 68 -12.08 11.22 -19.89
C PRO A 68 -10.80 11.84 -20.47
N ALA A 69 -10.50 11.58 -21.76
CA ALA A 69 -9.23 11.98 -22.36
C ALA A 69 -8.90 13.47 -22.18
N ALA A 70 -9.89 14.36 -22.29
CA ALA A 70 -9.70 15.80 -22.09
C ALA A 70 -9.34 16.19 -20.63
N GLU A 71 -9.86 15.46 -19.63
CA GLU A 71 -9.51 15.67 -18.21
C GLU A 71 -8.08 15.17 -17.95
N LEU A 72 -7.70 14.03 -18.53
CA LEU A 72 -6.34 13.52 -18.40
C LEU A 72 -5.31 14.43 -19.10
N GLU A 73 -5.59 14.90 -20.32
CA GLU A 73 -4.72 15.83 -21.04
C GLU A 73 -4.49 17.16 -20.31
N ALA A 74 -5.47 17.63 -19.54
CA ALA A 74 -5.31 18.82 -18.69
C ALA A 74 -4.32 18.61 -17.53
N ILE A 75 -4.06 17.35 -17.15
CA ILE A 75 -3.12 16.96 -16.09
C ILE A 75 -1.74 16.59 -16.68
N THR A 76 -1.74 15.83 -17.78
CA THR A 76 -0.53 15.19 -18.34
C THR A 76 0.05 15.90 -19.55
N GLY A 77 -0.67 16.84 -20.16
CA GLY A 77 -0.41 17.26 -21.53
C GLY A 77 -0.91 16.23 -22.55
N LYS A 78 -0.68 16.52 -23.83
CA LYS A 78 -1.32 15.84 -24.97
C LYS A 78 -1.02 14.33 -25.04
N ILE A 79 -2.07 13.55 -25.27
CA ILE A 79 -1.99 12.08 -25.38
C ILE A 79 -1.91 11.70 -26.86
N LYS A 80 -0.79 11.10 -27.25
CA LYS A 80 -0.58 10.58 -28.61
C LYS A 80 -1.41 9.34 -28.89
N ARG A 81 -1.56 8.46 -27.89
CA ARG A 81 -2.39 7.25 -27.92
C ARG A 81 -2.56 6.66 -26.53
N SER A 82 -3.69 5.99 -26.28
CA SER A 82 -3.86 5.03 -25.18
C SER A 82 -3.76 3.61 -25.70
N ARG A 83 -3.56 2.64 -24.80
CA ARG A 83 -3.72 1.21 -25.07
C ARG A 83 -4.02 0.45 -23.77
N THR A 84 -4.95 -0.49 -23.83
CA THR A 84 -5.18 -1.46 -22.76
C THR A 84 -4.15 -2.57 -22.85
N GLU A 85 -3.60 -2.98 -21.72
CA GLU A 85 -2.57 -4.01 -21.58
C GLU A 85 -3.01 -5.05 -20.54
N ASP A 86 -2.92 -6.33 -20.89
CA ASP A 86 -3.13 -7.43 -19.96
C ASP A 86 -1.86 -7.63 -19.11
N MET A 87 -2.00 -7.45 -17.79
CA MET A 87 -0.92 -7.65 -16.82
C MET A 87 -1.29 -8.80 -15.87
N THR A 88 -0.29 -9.40 -15.22
CA THR A 88 -0.47 -10.53 -14.29
C THR A 88 -1.49 -10.26 -13.18
N ALA A 89 -1.64 -8.99 -12.77
CA ALA A 89 -2.51 -8.58 -11.68
C ALA A 89 -3.77 -7.80 -12.13
N GLY A 90 -4.14 -7.84 -13.41
CA GLY A 90 -5.31 -7.15 -13.96
C GLY A 90 -5.02 -6.42 -15.28
N LYS A 91 -6.03 -5.76 -15.85
CA LYS A 91 -5.84 -4.89 -17.01
C LYS A 91 -5.35 -3.51 -16.57
N GLY A 92 -4.42 -2.94 -17.31
CA GLY A 92 -3.97 -1.56 -17.17
C GLY A 92 -4.18 -0.76 -18.46
N CYS A 93 -4.28 0.56 -18.35
CA CYS A 93 -4.15 1.46 -19.49
C CYS A 93 -2.76 2.08 -19.48
N THR A 94 -2.09 2.11 -20.64
CA THR A 94 -0.90 2.92 -20.86
C THR A 94 -1.22 4.05 -21.84
N TRP A 95 -1.25 5.29 -21.34
CA TRP A 95 -1.27 6.50 -22.15
C TRP A 95 0.17 6.89 -22.52
N VAL A 96 0.41 7.06 -23.81
CA VAL A 96 1.68 7.58 -24.37
C VAL A 96 1.46 9.05 -24.72
N LEU A 97 2.29 9.93 -24.16
CA LEU A 97 2.18 11.37 -24.40
C LEU A 97 2.86 11.76 -25.72
N GLU A 98 2.49 12.92 -26.28
CA GLU A 98 3.11 13.43 -27.51
C GLU A 98 4.60 13.73 -27.33
N LEU A 99 4.96 14.27 -26.16
CA LEU A 99 6.35 14.41 -25.71
C LEU A 99 6.91 13.02 -25.36
N SER A 100 7.26 12.22 -26.37
CA SER A 100 7.88 10.90 -26.20
C SER A 100 9.27 11.03 -25.57
N PRO A 101 9.72 10.12 -24.68
CA PRO A 101 9.12 8.82 -24.32
C PRO A 101 8.25 8.84 -23.04
N ASN A 102 7.56 9.94 -22.73
CA ASN A 102 6.72 10.02 -21.53
C ASN A 102 5.48 9.10 -21.61
N THR A 103 5.21 8.36 -20.54
CA THR A 103 4.05 7.45 -20.43
C THR A 103 3.43 7.50 -19.04
N ILE A 104 2.11 7.32 -18.97
CA ILE A 104 1.36 7.08 -17.74
C ILE A 104 0.74 5.70 -17.85
N ASN A 105 1.02 4.80 -16.90
CA ASN A 105 0.28 3.55 -16.75
C ASN A 105 -0.64 3.65 -15.52
N ALA A 106 -1.89 3.20 -15.63
CA ALA A 106 -2.79 3.10 -14.48
C ALA A 106 -3.80 1.96 -14.64
N GLY A 107 -4.37 1.50 -13.53
CA GLY A 107 -5.40 0.46 -13.56
C GLY A 107 -5.73 -0.11 -12.18
N LEU A 108 -6.81 -0.88 -12.13
CA LEU A 108 -7.23 -1.61 -10.93
C LEU A 108 -6.46 -2.93 -10.83
N VAL A 109 -5.84 -3.18 -9.68
CA VAL A 109 -4.99 -4.36 -9.45
C VAL A 109 -5.86 -5.54 -8.99
N THR A 110 -6.73 -6.02 -9.87
CA THR A 110 -7.76 -7.03 -9.56
C THR A 110 -7.22 -8.41 -9.17
N GLY A 111 -5.95 -8.71 -9.49
CA GLY A 111 -5.25 -9.92 -9.03
C GLY A 111 -4.78 -9.83 -7.57
N ASN A 112 -4.69 -8.63 -7.00
CA ASN A 112 -4.54 -8.42 -5.57
C ASN A 112 -5.94 -8.48 -4.92
N LYS A 113 -6.05 -9.16 -3.77
CA LYS A 113 -7.30 -9.34 -2.99
C LYS A 113 -7.21 -8.78 -1.56
N GLU A 114 -6.11 -8.11 -1.23
CA GLU A 114 -5.84 -7.49 0.07
C GLU A 114 -5.56 -5.99 -0.07
N GLY A 115 -5.82 -5.39 -1.24
CA GLY A 115 -5.67 -3.95 -1.48
C GLY A 115 -4.32 -3.39 -1.04
N LEU A 116 -4.33 -2.36 -0.20
CA LEU A 116 -3.11 -1.79 0.37
C LEU A 116 -2.41 -2.73 1.35
N GLY A 117 -3.11 -3.68 1.99
CA GLY A 117 -2.55 -4.60 2.96
C GLY A 117 -1.40 -5.44 2.39
N THR A 118 -1.46 -5.82 1.12
CA THR A 118 -0.32 -6.45 0.43
C THR A 118 0.93 -5.56 0.44
N LEU A 119 0.80 -4.24 0.26
CA LEU A 119 1.95 -3.33 0.28
C LEU A 119 2.47 -3.11 1.71
N TYR A 120 1.58 -3.04 2.70
CA TYR A 120 1.97 -2.97 4.13
C TYR A 120 2.69 -4.27 4.57
N ALA A 121 2.22 -5.44 4.14
CA ALA A 121 2.87 -6.72 4.37
C ALA A 121 4.25 -6.79 3.69
N GLN A 122 4.37 -6.36 2.43
CA GLN A 122 5.65 -6.30 1.71
C GLN A 122 6.64 -5.34 2.37
N HIS A 123 6.17 -4.21 2.90
CA HIS A 123 7.00 -3.28 3.69
C HIS A 123 7.48 -3.94 4.99
N ALA A 124 6.59 -4.57 5.76
CA ALA A 124 6.94 -5.27 7.00
C ALA A 124 7.92 -6.43 6.77
N ALA A 125 7.85 -7.08 5.61
CA ALA A 125 8.79 -8.11 5.17
C ALA A 125 10.12 -7.55 4.61
N GLY A 126 10.31 -6.23 4.54
CA GLY A 126 11.52 -5.60 3.99
C GLY A 126 11.67 -5.72 2.47
N SER A 127 10.60 -6.05 1.75
CA SER A 127 10.62 -6.32 0.30
C SER A 127 10.42 -5.09 -0.59
N LEU A 128 10.31 -3.89 0.00
CA LEU A 128 10.13 -2.63 -0.73
C LEU A 128 11.31 -1.69 -0.51
N THR A 129 11.90 -1.18 -1.60
CA THR A 129 12.96 -0.16 -1.56
C THR A 129 12.41 1.22 -1.23
N THR A 130 11.13 1.47 -1.52
CA THR A 130 10.39 2.66 -1.10
C THR A 130 9.03 2.24 -0.57
N PHE A 131 8.65 2.78 0.59
CA PHE A 131 7.29 2.73 1.10
C PHE A 131 7.00 4.03 1.86
N LYS A 132 6.04 4.80 1.37
CA LYS A 132 5.64 6.08 1.93
C LYS A 132 4.12 6.22 1.86
N PRO A 133 3.39 6.01 2.96
CA PRO A 133 2.02 6.49 3.08
C PRO A 133 1.98 8.00 2.81
N VAL A 134 0.98 8.44 2.05
CA VAL A 134 0.76 9.85 1.71
C VAL A 134 -0.63 10.29 2.17
N ASP A 135 -0.89 11.60 2.11
CA ASP A 135 -2.21 12.15 2.46
C ASP A 135 -3.32 11.49 1.62
N PRO A 136 -4.51 11.21 2.19
CA PRO A 136 -5.59 10.55 1.48
C PRO A 136 -6.03 11.31 0.23
N ILE A 137 -6.18 10.58 -0.88
CA ILE A 137 -6.59 11.14 -2.18
C ILE A 137 -8.11 11.03 -2.29
N ASP A 138 -8.80 12.18 -2.30
CA ASP A 138 -10.27 12.28 -2.28
C ASP A 138 -10.96 11.42 -1.19
N GLY A 139 -10.28 11.25 -0.05
CA GLY A 139 -10.71 10.46 1.11
C GLY A 139 -10.12 9.05 1.22
N TYR A 140 -9.42 8.57 0.18
CA TYR A 140 -8.94 7.19 0.09
C TYR A 140 -7.48 7.07 0.53
N PRO A 141 -7.12 6.06 1.34
CA PRO A 141 -5.74 5.86 1.76
C PRO A 141 -4.85 5.61 0.54
N ALA A 142 -3.62 6.13 0.57
CA ALA A 142 -2.70 6.05 -0.55
C ALA A 142 -1.24 5.85 -0.08
N VAL A 143 -0.46 5.18 -0.92
CA VAL A 143 0.94 4.83 -0.66
C VAL A 143 1.75 5.02 -1.94
N VAL A 144 2.85 5.78 -1.86
CA VAL A 144 3.93 5.74 -2.86
C VAL A 144 4.87 4.60 -2.48
N TYR A 145 5.14 3.69 -3.41
CA TYR A 145 5.98 2.52 -3.14
C TYR A 145 6.89 2.16 -4.33
N ALA A 146 7.94 1.39 -4.07
CA ALA A 146 8.78 0.78 -5.10
C ALA A 146 9.47 -0.49 -4.58
N ASN A 147 9.84 -1.37 -5.51
CA ASN A 147 10.71 -2.51 -5.28
C ASN A 147 11.78 -2.51 -6.38
N GLY A 148 12.58 -1.46 -6.39
CA GLY A 148 13.36 -1.03 -7.54
C GLY A 148 12.53 -0.23 -8.55
N GLY A 149 13.23 0.55 -9.38
CA GLY A 149 12.64 1.39 -10.43
C GLY A 149 12.29 2.83 -9.99
N GLU A 150 12.43 3.15 -8.71
CA GLU A 150 12.43 4.52 -8.20
C GLU A 150 13.51 5.39 -8.88
N GLY A 151 13.26 6.70 -8.97
CA GLY A 151 14.17 7.64 -9.60
C GLY A 151 13.46 8.88 -10.13
N LYS A 152 14.21 9.83 -10.68
CA LYS A 152 13.65 11.04 -11.30
C LYS A 152 12.72 10.66 -12.47
N GLY A 153 11.62 11.37 -12.62
CA GLY A 153 10.59 11.09 -13.61
C GLY A 153 9.72 9.84 -13.32
N ASN A 154 10.04 9.01 -12.34
CA ASN A 154 9.24 7.83 -11.99
C ASN A 154 8.48 8.06 -10.68
N CYS A 155 7.22 7.64 -10.65
CA CYS A 155 6.50 7.39 -9.40
C CYS A 155 5.67 6.11 -9.56
N THR A 156 5.37 5.45 -8.45
CA THR A 156 4.39 4.37 -8.40
C THR A 156 3.53 4.62 -7.16
N LEU A 157 2.27 4.96 -7.40
CA LEU A 157 1.28 5.35 -6.40
C LEU A 157 0.15 4.31 -6.41
N ALA A 158 -0.17 3.74 -5.25
CA ALA A 158 -1.38 2.95 -5.04
C ALA A 158 -2.39 3.75 -4.21
N VAL A 159 -3.66 3.73 -4.62
CA VAL A 159 -4.80 4.24 -3.83
C VAL A 159 -5.71 3.06 -3.52
N GLY A 160 -5.98 2.80 -2.24
CA GLY A 160 -6.92 1.77 -1.82
C GLY A 160 -8.34 2.22 -2.10
N VAL A 161 -9.00 1.67 -3.13
CA VAL A 161 -10.39 2.01 -3.50
C VAL A 161 -11.42 1.15 -2.75
N ARG A 162 -10.97 0.01 -2.25
CA ARG A 162 -11.61 -0.88 -1.27
C ARG A 162 -10.51 -1.55 -0.45
N ASP A 163 -10.87 -2.23 0.65
CA ASP A 163 -9.89 -3.01 1.43
C ASP A 163 -9.25 -4.15 0.63
N ASP A 164 -9.93 -4.69 -0.39
CA ASP A 164 -9.43 -5.75 -1.28
C ASP A 164 -8.75 -5.22 -2.57
N LEU A 165 -8.94 -3.94 -2.93
CA LEU A 165 -8.61 -3.43 -4.27
C LEU A 165 -7.91 -2.07 -4.25
N VAL A 166 -6.84 -1.95 -5.05
CA VAL A 166 -6.12 -0.69 -5.29
C VAL A 166 -6.20 -0.24 -6.75
N TYR A 167 -6.24 1.07 -6.95
CA TYR A 167 -5.95 1.72 -8.23
C TYR A 167 -4.51 2.20 -8.22
N ASN A 168 -3.70 1.71 -9.17
CA ASN A 168 -2.31 2.11 -9.34
C ASN A 168 -2.19 3.23 -10.38
N VAL A 169 -1.26 4.16 -10.16
CA VAL A 169 -0.82 5.17 -11.13
C VAL A 169 0.70 5.24 -11.17
N ILE A 170 1.27 5.07 -12.36
CA ILE A 170 2.69 4.91 -12.61
C ILE A 170 3.11 5.84 -13.77
N PRO A 171 3.42 7.12 -13.49
CA PRO A 171 4.09 7.97 -14.46
C PRO A 171 5.55 7.55 -14.63
N ARG A 172 5.99 7.53 -15.88
CA ARG A 172 7.39 7.40 -16.29
C ARG A 172 7.70 8.53 -17.26
N LEU A 173 8.49 9.49 -16.78
CA LEU A 173 8.71 10.76 -17.45
C LEU A 173 10.18 10.97 -17.84
N SER A 174 10.40 11.66 -18.96
CA SER A 174 11.72 12.16 -19.39
C SER A 174 11.97 13.58 -18.86
N ASN A 175 13.24 14.00 -18.86
CA ASN A 175 13.69 15.27 -18.28
C ASN A 175 13.12 16.53 -18.95
N GLU A 176 12.57 16.42 -20.15
CA GLU A 176 11.89 17.51 -20.86
C GLU A 176 10.45 17.74 -20.34
N HIS A 177 9.88 16.79 -19.60
CA HIS A 177 8.50 16.89 -19.15
C HIS A 177 8.36 17.85 -17.94
N PRO A 178 7.38 18.78 -17.92
CA PRO A 178 7.23 19.74 -16.82
C PRO A 178 7.16 19.11 -15.42
N SER A 179 6.53 17.94 -15.30
CA SER A 179 6.42 17.18 -14.05
C SER A 179 7.58 16.20 -13.77
N PHE A 180 8.68 16.22 -14.52
CA PHE A 180 9.80 15.29 -14.30
C PHE A 180 10.42 15.38 -12.90
N ALA A 181 10.44 16.60 -12.33
CA ALA A 181 10.91 16.87 -10.98
C ALA A 181 9.92 16.42 -9.89
N ASP A 182 8.63 16.27 -10.23
CA ASP A 182 7.57 15.82 -9.32
C ASP A 182 6.59 14.87 -10.05
N PRO A 183 7.04 13.63 -10.34
CA PRO A 183 6.18 12.63 -10.97
C PRO A 183 5.06 12.17 -10.01
N CYS A 184 5.28 12.21 -8.69
CA CYS A 184 4.26 11.80 -7.73
C CYS A 184 3.13 12.82 -7.60
N GLY A 185 3.39 14.13 -7.66
CA GLY A 185 2.34 15.15 -7.72
C GLY A 185 1.50 15.07 -9.01
N MET A 186 2.07 14.60 -10.12
CA MET A 186 1.28 14.19 -11.28
C MET A 186 0.44 12.94 -10.98
N ALA A 187 1.06 11.88 -10.42
CA ALA A 187 0.35 10.64 -10.11
C ALA A 187 -0.87 10.88 -9.20
N THR A 188 -0.74 11.74 -8.19
CA THR A 188 -1.82 12.15 -7.28
C THR A 188 -2.96 12.82 -8.02
N LYS A 189 -2.68 13.72 -8.98
CA LYS A 189 -3.73 14.39 -9.79
C LYS A 189 -4.46 13.42 -10.71
N VAL A 190 -3.73 12.53 -11.38
CA VAL A 190 -4.29 11.47 -12.23
C VAL A 190 -5.13 10.50 -11.39
N ALA A 191 -4.67 10.13 -10.19
CA ALA A 191 -5.41 9.29 -9.26
C ALA A 191 -6.71 9.97 -8.81
N ALA A 192 -6.67 11.23 -8.38
CA ALA A 192 -7.86 11.99 -7.99
C ALA A 192 -8.91 12.04 -9.12
N ALA A 193 -8.48 12.32 -10.35
CA ALA A 193 -9.36 12.28 -11.53
C ALA A 193 -10.01 10.90 -11.73
N ALA A 194 -9.25 9.82 -11.63
CA ALA A 194 -9.80 8.46 -11.74
C ALA A 194 -10.77 8.13 -10.60
N ILE A 195 -10.41 8.42 -9.34
CA ILE A 195 -11.25 8.19 -8.16
C ILE A 195 -12.57 8.96 -8.25
N LYS A 196 -12.53 10.22 -8.69
CA LYS A 196 -13.72 11.05 -8.91
C LYS A 196 -14.64 10.48 -10.00
N ASN A 197 -14.09 10.02 -11.12
CA ASN A 197 -14.89 9.39 -12.19
C ASN A 197 -15.46 8.03 -11.74
N LEU A 198 -14.66 7.19 -11.05
CA LEU A 198 -15.08 5.91 -10.48
C LEU A 198 -16.23 6.03 -9.46
N LYS A 199 -16.29 7.12 -8.68
CA LYS A 199 -17.42 7.41 -7.77
C LYS A 199 -18.72 7.77 -8.49
N GLY A 200 -18.65 8.22 -9.74
CA GLY A 200 -19.80 8.67 -10.53
C GLY A 200 -20.27 7.69 -11.60
N ALA A 201 -19.67 6.49 -11.65
CA ALA A 201 -19.91 5.45 -12.66
C ALA A 201 -21.01 4.46 -12.25
#